data_AF-A0A4Y9PMG3-F1
#
_entry.id   AF-A0A4Y9PMG3-F1
#
_cell.length_a   1.000
_cell.length_b   1.000
_cell.length_c   1.000
_cell.angle_alpha   90.00
_cell.angle_beta   90.00
_cell.angle_gamma   90.00
#
_symmetry.space_group_name_H-M   'P 1'
#
loop_
_entity.id
_entity.type
_entity.pdbx_description
1 polymer ?
#
loop_
_entity_poly.entity_id
_entity_poly.type
_entity_poly.pdbx_seq_one_letter_code
_entity_poly.pdbx_strand_id
1 'polypeptide(L)'
;MRARTRIIAPLALAVALTAACGESGSSGTGGDAEAGGSASGDTCAPVAGDQLVVLEDDKQLQNADNVIPAVNAAAAAANPALLEALDAVSAELTTEDLIEMNAAVDVERQSAEEVVAAYISDKGLDSGVTGGSGPVVVGAADFTESQVLATLYADVLTAAGFQASVQTVGNRELYLPALQRGEIQAFPEYLATVTEFIEADDSTEIASGDVDATVEALTPLAEGAGLVFGEPAAAADQNAFAVTQEFADQVGVTTLSELAEACGDGSLTLGGPGECPERPACQPGLEETYGLEFADFQEFDAGGPLTKAAIQQGEVSIGLVFSSDGALAQG
;
A
#
# COMPACT_ATOMS: atom_id res chain seq x y z
N MET A 1 -12.14 -59.14 -8.37
CA MET A 1 -11.67 -60.34 -7.65
C MET A 1 -10.70 -61.13 -8.51
N ARG A 2 -9.40 -61.10 -8.20
CA ARG A 2 -8.43 -62.17 -8.46
C ARG A 2 -7.12 -61.78 -7.77
N ALA A 3 -6.92 -62.38 -6.60
CA ALA A 3 -5.73 -62.23 -5.78
C ALA A 3 -4.53 -62.96 -6.43
N ARG A 4 -3.35 -62.38 -6.33
CA ARG A 4 -2.08 -63.11 -6.50
C ARG A 4 -1.12 -62.71 -5.39
N THR A 5 -1.05 -63.59 -4.40
CA THR A 5 -0.09 -63.64 -3.31
C THR A 5 1.30 -64.02 -3.85
N ARG A 6 2.34 -63.30 -3.45
CA ARG A 6 3.73 -63.78 -3.47
C ARG A 6 4.41 -63.35 -2.16
N ILE A 7 4.79 -64.35 -1.38
CA ILE A 7 5.69 -64.28 -0.21
C ILE A 7 6.95 -65.04 -0.65
N ILE A 8 8.15 -64.46 -0.55
CA ILE A 8 9.39 -65.07 -0.02
C ILE A 8 10.31 -63.93 0.47
N ALA A 9 10.88 -64.13 1.66
CA ALA A 9 11.61 -63.20 2.52
C ALA A 9 13.15 -63.20 2.27
N PRO A 10 14.02 -62.75 3.21
CA PRO A 10 14.92 -61.62 3.03
C PRO A 10 16.40 -62.01 2.88
N LEU A 11 17.24 -61.08 2.41
CA LEU A 11 18.70 -61.21 2.49
C LEU A 11 19.24 -60.14 3.45
N ALA A 12 19.84 -60.59 4.54
CA ALA A 12 20.63 -59.81 5.47
C ALA A 12 22.10 -60.23 5.36
N LEU A 13 23.03 -59.26 5.33
CA LEU A 13 24.46 -59.43 5.67
C LEU A 13 25.06 -58.01 5.85
N ALA A 14 25.28 -57.56 7.10
CA ALA A 14 26.55 -57.56 7.86
C ALA A 14 27.58 -56.52 7.39
N VAL A 15 27.70 -55.38 8.09
CA VAL A 15 28.72 -55.01 9.10
C VAL A 15 30.11 -54.69 8.53
N ALA A 16 30.53 -53.43 8.70
CA ALA A 16 31.90 -53.08 9.09
C ALA A 16 31.91 -51.73 9.84
N LEU A 17 32.10 -51.82 11.15
CA LEU A 17 32.51 -50.72 12.03
C LEU A 17 34.01 -50.45 11.82
N THR A 18 34.39 -49.19 11.62
CA THR A 18 35.73 -48.73 11.96
C THR A 18 35.60 -47.53 12.88
N ALA A 19 35.78 -47.79 14.17
CA ALA A 19 36.12 -46.79 15.16
C ALA A 19 37.58 -46.34 14.94
N ALA A 20 37.81 -45.04 14.91
CA ALA A 20 39.13 -44.45 15.11
C ALA A 20 39.00 -43.41 16.22
N CYS A 21 39.67 -43.69 17.33
CA CYS A 21 39.80 -42.81 18.48
C CYS A 21 40.74 -41.64 18.17
N GLY A 22 40.48 -40.49 18.78
CA GLY A 22 41.40 -39.36 18.88
C GLY A 22 40.90 -38.38 19.93
N GLU A 23 41.40 -38.51 21.16
CA GLU A 23 41.09 -37.61 22.28
C GLU A 23 42.17 -36.53 22.46
N SER A 24 41.69 -35.34 22.85
CA SER A 24 42.28 -34.35 23.74
C SER A 24 43.51 -33.53 23.28
N GLY A 25 43.29 -32.22 23.17
CA GLY A 25 44.30 -31.18 23.15
C GLY A 25 43.73 -29.89 23.73
N SER A 26 43.91 -29.72 25.04
CA SER A 26 43.56 -28.53 25.82
C SER A 26 44.64 -27.45 25.69
N SER A 27 44.25 -26.20 25.49
CA SER A 27 44.91 -25.03 26.09
C SER A 27 43.99 -23.81 25.97
N GLY A 28 43.61 -23.26 27.12
CA GLY A 28 42.91 -21.99 27.20
C GLY A 28 43.82 -20.82 26.82
N THR A 29 43.23 -19.64 26.61
CA THR A 29 43.28 -18.50 27.53
C THR A 29 42.40 -17.40 26.96
N GLY A 30 41.67 -16.72 27.85
CA GLY A 30 40.83 -15.58 27.50
C GLY A 30 41.60 -14.47 26.81
N GLY A 31 40.95 -13.89 25.82
CA GLY A 31 41.17 -12.53 25.36
C GLY A 31 39.78 -11.96 25.19
N ASP A 32 39.43 -10.98 26.01
CA ASP A 32 38.32 -10.07 25.78
C ASP A 32 38.46 -9.52 24.36
N ALA A 33 37.65 -10.05 23.44
CA ALA A 33 37.40 -9.43 22.16
C ALA A 33 36.11 -8.65 22.31
N GLU A 34 36.25 -7.34 22.14
CA GLU A 34 35.18 -6.37 21.97
C GLU A 34 34.01 -6.98 21.18
N ALA A 35 32.80 -6.79 21.70
CA ALA A 35 31.58 -7.08 20.98
C ALA A 35 31.50 -6.10 19.80
N GLY A 36 32.06 -6.51 18.67
CA GLY A 36 31.98 -5.83 17.39
C GLY A 36 31.60 -6.84 16.33
N GLY A 37 30.36 -6.73 15.83
CA GLY A 37 29.89 -7.13 14.51
C GLY A 37 30.08 -8.59 14.07
N SER A 38 28.95 -9.26 13.80
CA SER A 38 28.69 -10.20 12.68
C SER A 38 27.93 -11.45 13.12
N ALA A 39 26.60 -11.32 13.14
CA ALA A 39 25.66 -12.43 12.91
C ALA A 39 24.36 -11.91 12.23
N SER A 40 24.47 -10.84 11.44
CA SER A 40 23.33 -10.22 10.73
C SER A 40 22.86 -11.06 9.53
N GLY A 41 23.78 -11.79 8.87
CA GLY A 41 23.46 -12.54 7.65
C GLY A 41 22.37 -13.62 7.78
N ASP A 42 22.22 -14.26 8.95
CA ASP A 42 21.13 -15.21 9.21
C ASP A 42 19.86 -14.52 9.74
N THR A 43 20.00 -13.33 10.34
CA THR A 43 18.89 -12.63 11.03
C THR A 43 18.01 -11.86 10.05
N CYS A 44 18.59 -11.39 8.94
CA CYS A 44 17.92 -10.61 7.90
C CYS A 44 17.53 -11.43 6.65
N ALA A 45 17.69 -12.75 6.73
CA ALA A 45 17.18 -13.66 5.71
C ALA A 45 15.64 -13.60 5.66
N PRO A 46 15.02 -13.77 4.48
CA PRO A 46 13.56 -13.83 4.35
C PRO A 46 12.92 -14.82 5.33
N VAL A 47 11.83 -14.40 5.98
CA VAL A 47 11.06 -15.24 6.90
C VAL A 47 9.66 -15.41 6.34
N ALA A 48 9.26 -16.66 6.10
CA ALA A 48 7.91 -16.99 5.67
C ALA A 48 6.89 -16.70 6.78
N GLY A 49 5.71 -16.26 6.39
CA GLY A 49 4.65 -15.80 7.28
C GLY A 49 3.36 -15.55 6.50
N ASP A 50 2.21 -15.80 7.12
CA ASP A 50 0.93 -15.63 6.45
C ASP A 50 0.49 -14.16 6.43
N GLN A 51 0.93 -13.36 7.40
CA GLN A 51 0.55 -11.97 7.57
C GLN A 51 1.62 -11.02 7.02
N LEU A 52 1.19 -10.05 6.23
CA LEU A 52 2.05 -8.97 5.75
C LEU A 52 1.88 -7.73 6.62
N VAL A 53 2.96 -6.98 6.79
CA VAL A 53 2.95 -5.64 7.39
C VAL A 53 3.68 -4.66 6.49
N VAL A 54 3.07 -3.51 6.28
CA VAL A 54 3.70 -2.38 5.61
C VAL A 54 4.59 -1.66 6.60
N LEU A 55 5.84 -1.41 6.22
CA LEU A 55 6.75 -0.58 7.00
C LEU A 55 6.48 0.90 6.72
N GLU A 56 6.49 1.71 7.78
CA GLU A 56 6.36 3.16 7.66
C GLU A 56 7.51 3.75 6.83
N ASP A 57 7.16 4.56 5.83
CA ASP A 57 8.09 5.33 5.01
C ASP A 57 8.45 6.66 5.71
N ASP A 58 9.22 6.54 6.81
CA ASP A 58 9.50 7.62 7.76
C ASP A 58 10.33 8.80 7.21
N LYS A 59 10.87 8.67 6.00
CA LYS A 59 11.58 9.71 5.25
C LYS A 59 10.87 10.12 3.95
N GLN A 60 9.62 9.71 3.75
CA GLN A 60 8.76 10.19 2.67
C GLN A 60 9.36 9.94 1.28
N LEU A 61 9.90 8.73 1.04
CA LEU A 61 10.43 8.33 -0.26
C LEU A 61 9.33 8.25 -1.32
N GLN A 62 8.16 7.76 -0.94
CA GLN A 62 7.00 7.66 -1.81
C GLN A 62 6.24 8.98 -1.80
N ASN A 63 5.78 9.37 -2.98
CA ASN A 63 4.91 10.54 -3.09
C ASN A 63 3.60 10.31 -2.34
N ALA A 64 3.08 11.38 -1.76
CA ALA A 64 1.88 11.35 -0.94
C ALA A 64 0.63 11.25 -1.82
N ASP A 65 0.16 10.04 -2.08
CA ASP A 65 -1.13 9.79 -2.74
C ASP A 65 -2.28 9.66 -1.72
N ASN A 66 -2.32 10.61 -0.79
CA ASN A 66 -3.44 10.77 0.11
C ASN A 66 -4.73 11.03 -0.69
N VAL A 67 -5.81 10.38 -0.29
CA VAL A 67 -7.13 10.57 -0.91
C VAL A 67 -7.58 11.99 -0.67
N ILE A 68 -7.93 12.72 -1.73
CA ILE A 68 -8.33 14.12 -1.68
C ILE A 68 -9.58 14.33 -2.55
N PRO A 69 -10.63 15.00 -2.05
CA PRO A 69 -11.81 15.27 -2.85
C PRO A 69 -11.51 16.36 -3.88
N ALA A 70 -11.69 16.03 -5.16
CA ALA A 70 -11.62 16.97 -6.28
C ALA A 70 -13.04 17.37 -6.71
N VAL A 71 -13.32 18.66 -6.78
CA VAL A 71 -14.66 19.19 -7.09
C VAL A 71 -14.58 20.20 -8.22
N ASN A 72 -15.56 20.18 -9.12
CA ASN A 72 -15.71 21.24 -10.11
C ASN A 72 -15.92 22.61 -9.43
N ALA A 73 -15.12 23.61 -9.77
CA ALA A 73 -15.14 24.90 -9.07
C ALA A 73 -16.50 25.62 -9.14
N ALA A 74 -17.22 25.52 -10.26
CA ALA A 74 -18.53 26.13 -10.39
C ALA A 74 -19.59 25.39 -9.53
N ALA A 75 -19.49 24.07 -9.41
CA ALA A 75 -20.35 23.28 -8.54
C ALA A 75 -20.10 23.59 -7.05
N ALA A 76 -18.84 23.67 -6.64
CA ALA A 76 -18.43 24.06 -5.28
C ALA A 76 -18.94 25.47 -4.92
N ALA A 77 -18.78 26.44 -5.82
CA ALA A 77 -19.27 27.80 -5.60
C ALA A 77 -20.79 27.91 -5.50
N ALA A 78 -21.52 27.05 -6.23
CA ALA A 78 -22.98 27.01 -6.20
C ALA A 78 -23.54 26.35 -4.93
N ASN A 79 -22.82 25.37 -4.37
CA ASN A 79 -23.23 24.62 -3.19
C ASN A 79 -22.02 24.37 -2.27
N PRO A 80 -21.71 25.27 -1.32
CA PRO A 80 -20.57 25.10 -0.41
C PRO A 80 -20.60 23.81 0.42
N ALA A 81 -21.80 23.29 0.72
CA ALA A 81 -21.98 22.02 1.43
C ALA A 81 -21.41 20.80 0.66
N LEU A 82 -21.11 20.93 -0.64
CA LEU A 82 -20.52 19.87 -1.44
C LEU A 82 -19.11 19.53 -0.94
N LEU A 83 -18.24 20.54 -0.81
CA LEU A 83 -16.88 20.31 -0.35
C LEU A 83 -16.85 19.97 1.15
N GLU A 84 -17.65 20.68 1.97
CA GLU A 84 -17.76 20.43 3.42
C GLU A 84 -18.15 18.97 3.74
N ALA A 85 -19.08 18.39 2.98
CA ALA A 85 -19.49 17.00 3.16
C ALA A 85 -18.38 16.01 2.77
N LEU A 86 -17.59 16.32 1.75
CA LEU A 86 -16.47 15.47 1.33
C LEU A 86 -15.27 15.60 2.28
N ASP A 87 -15.00 16.79 2.80
CA ASP A 87 -13.96 17.01 3.82
C ASP A 87 -14.29 16.29 5.13
N ALA A 88 -15.58 16.14 5.45
CA ALA A 88 -16.00 15.30 6.58
C ALA A 88 -15.63 13.83 6.40
N VAL A 89 -15.56 13.33 5.16
CA VAL A 89 -15.04 11.99 4.87
C VAL A 89 -13.53 11.96 5.08
N SER A 90 -12.79 12.93 4.51
CA SER A 90 -11.33 13.02 4.67
C SER A 90 -10.88 13.05 6.13
N ALA A 91 -11.65 13.72 7.00
CA ALA A 91 -11.35 13.83 8.42
C ALA A 91 -11.36 12.49 9.18
N GLU A 92 -12.11 11.50 8.68
CA GLU A 92 -12.27 10.19 9.33
C GLU A 92 -11.53 9.06 8.59
N LEU A 93 -11.29 9.22 7.30
CA LEU A 93 -10.77 8.16 6.43
C LEU A 93 -9.26 7.93 6.64
N THR A 94 -8.91 6.72 7.07
CA THR A 94 -7.53 6.25 7.24
C THR A 94 -7.16 5.16 6.23
N THR A 95 -5.86 4.87 6.08
CA THR A 95 -5.41 3.79 5.17
C THR A 95 -5.93 2.43 5.62
N GLU A 96 -6.04 2.19 6.93
CA GLU A 96 -6.64 0.95 7.47
C GLU A 96 -8.11 0.81 7.04
N ASP A 97 -8.87 1.90 7.07
CA ASP A 97 -10.26 1.89 6.60
C ASP A 97 -10.34 1.53 5.10
N LEU A 98 -9.41 2.01 4.27
CA LEU A 98 -9.33 1.61 2.86
C LEU A 98 -8.98 0.13 2.69
N ILE A 99 -8.00 -0.37 3.44
CA ILE A 99 -7.62 -1.78 3.43
C ILE A 99 -8.84 -2.65 3.75
N GLU A 100 -9.57 -2.34 4.83
CA GLU A 100 -10.75 -3.08 5.26
C GLU A 100 -11.88 -3.03 4.21
N MET A 101 -12.19 -1.84 3.68
CA MET A 101 -13.25 -1.69 2.67
C MET A 101 -12.89 -2.38 1.35
N ASN A 102 -11.64 -2.27 0.90
CA ASN A 102 -11.14 -2.94 -0.30
C ASN A 102 -11.16 -4.46 -0.12
N ALA A 103 -10.75 -4.97 1.05
CA ALA A 103 -10.80 -6.39 1.37
C ALA A 103 -12.23 -6.94 1.32
N ALA A 104 -13.19 -6.23 1.92
CA ALA A 104 -14.58 -6.62 1.91
C ALA A 104 -15.14 -6.78 0.48
N VAL A 105 -14.72 -5.94 -0.46
CA VAL A 105 -15.17 -6.03 -1.86
C VAL A 105 -14.38 -7.07 -2.66
N ASP A 106 -13.05 -6.99 -2.68
CA ASP A 106 -12.22 -7.80 -3.57
C ASP A 106 -12.04 -9.24 -3.08
N VAL A 107 -11.88 -9.41 -1.77
CA VAL A 107 -11.63 -10.70 -1.13
C VAL A 107 -12.95 -11.34 -0.69
N GLU A 108 -13.76 -10.62 0.07
CA GLU A 108 -15.00 -11.17 0.66
C GLU A 108 -16.21 -11.09 -0.27
N ARG A 109 -16.10 -10.37 -1.40
CA ARG A 109 -17.14 -10.26 -2.43
C ARG A 109 -18.44 -9.60 -1.94
N GLN A 110 -18.33 -8.72 -0.95
CA GLN A 110 -19.43 -7.83 -0.56
C GLN A 110 -19.65 -6.75 -1.62
N SER A 111 -20.84 -6.15 -1.65
CA SER A 111 -21.08 -5.01 -2.56
C SER A 111 -20.52 -3.73 -1.95
N ALA A 112 -20.05 -2.80 -2.80
CA ALA A 112 -19.53 -1.52 -2.34
C ALA A 112 -20.58 -0.74 -1.54
N GLU A 113 -21.86 -0.83 -1.91
CA GLU A 113 -22.95 -0.16 -1.20
C GLU A 113 -23.15 -0.70 0.22
N GLU A 114 -23.04 -2.02 0.43
CA GLU A 114 -23.17 -2.62 1.76
C GLU A 114 -21.99 -2.23 2.66
N VAL A 115 -20.77 -2.26 2.11
CA VAL A 115 -19.53 -1.87 2.81
C VAL A 115 -19.56 -0.40 3.20
N VAL A 116 -19.89 0.49 2.26
CA VAL A 116 -19.96 1.93 2.50
C VAL A 116 -21.07 2.29 3.50
N ALA A 117 -22.24 1.66 3.41
CA ALA A 117 -23.31 1.91 4.37
C ALA A 117 -22.92 1.54 5.81
N ALA A 118 -22.18 0.44 5.98
CA ALA A 118 -21.63 0.05 7.27
C ALA A 118 -20.60 1.07 7.77
N TYR A 119 -19.67 1.49 6.91
CA TYR A 119 -18.64 2.48 7.23
C TYR A 119 -19.23 3.84 7.64
N ILE A 120 -20.18 4.38 6.86
CA ILE A 120 -20.87 5.64 7.16
C ILE A 120 -21.57 5.56 8.53
N SER A 121 -22.23 4.43 8.83
CA SER A 121 -22.90 4.24 10.11
C SER A 121 -21.91 4.14 11.27
N ASP A 122 -20.73 3.55 11.07
CA ASP A 122 -19.71 3.40 12.11
C ASP A 122 -19.06 4.74 12.44
N LYS A 123 -18.65 5.50 11.41
CA LYS A 123 -18.01 6.81 11.56
C LYS A 123 -18.99 7.96 11.83
N GLY A 124 -20.31 7.73 11.69
CA GLY A 124 -21.34 8.75 11.93
C GLY A 124 -21.40 9.83 10.85
N LEU A 125 -21.11 9.47 9.60
CA LEU A 125 -21.05 10.40 8.46
C LEU A 125 -22.45 10.73 7.86
N ASP A 126 -23.53 10.29 8.50
CA ASP A 126 -24.91 10.38 8.00
C ASP A 126 -25.69 11.63 8.49
N SER A 127 -25.09 12.46 9.35
CA SER A 127 -25.83 13.51 10.06
C SER A 127 -25.08 14.81 10.35
N GLY A 128 -23.81 14.94 9.93
CA GLY A 128 -22.96 16.10 10.24
C GLY A 128 -23.22 17.33 9.37
N VAL A 129 -23.19 17.18 8.05
CA VAL A 129 -23.31 18.27 7.07
C VAL A 129 -24.71 18.29 6.48
N THR A 130 -25.31 19.47 6.28
CA THR A 130 -26.66 19.61 5.68
C THR A 130 -26.72 20.85 4.79
N GLY A 131 -27.76 20.95 3.97
CA GLY A 131 -27.99 22.13 3.11
C GLY A 131 -27.52 21.94 1.67
N GLY A 132 -27.14 20.73 1.30
CA GLY A 132 -26.95 20.33 -0.09
C GLY A 132 -28.25 20.43 -0.89
N SER A 133 -28.13 20.64 -2.20
CA SER A 133 -29.28 20.67 -3.09
C SER A 133 -28.87 20.41 -4.54
N GLY A 134 -29.82 19.90 -5.33
CA GLY A 134 -29.61 19.63 -6.75
C GLY A 134 -28.89 18.30 -7.04
N PRO A 135 -28.72 17.95 -8.32
CA PRO A 135 -28.03 16.75 -8.75
C PRO A 135 -26.51 16.90 -8.60
N VAL A 136 -25.85 15.82 -8.16
CA VAL A 136 -24.38 15.72 -8.09
C VAL A 136 -23.97 14.36 -8.64
N VAL A 137 -23.12 14.34 -9.67
CA VAL A 137 -22.53 13.11 -10.18
C VAL A 137 -21.11 12.99 -9.63
N VAL A 138 -20.87 11.94 -8.85
CA VAL A 138 -19.54 11.55 -8.38
C VAL A 138 -18.93 10.60 -9.40
N GLY A 139 -17.78 10.94 -9.96
CA GLY A 139 -17.07 10.07 -10.88
C GLY A 139 -16.30 8.97 -10.16
N ALA A 140 -16.14 7.83 -10.83
CA ALA A 140 -15.26 6.75 -10.42
C ALA A 140 -14.36 6.30 -11.59
N ALA A 141 -13.15 5.84 -11.24
CA ALA A 141 -12.29 5.10 -12.15
C ALA A 141 -12.65 3.61 -12.17
N ASP A 142 -12.04 2.87 -13.11
CA ASP A 142 -12.36 1.45 -13.35
C ASP A 142 -11.51 0.51 -12.47
N PHE A 143 -11.53 0.75 -11.16
CA PHE A 143 -10.93 -0.13 -10.15
C PHE A 143 -11.71 -0.06 -8.83
N THR A 144 -11.49 -1.03 -7.95
CA THR A 144 -12.31 -1.26 -6.76
C THR A 144 -12.32 -0.06 -5.81
N GLU A 145 -11.14 0.38 -5.35
CA GLU A 145 -11.06 1.47 -4.38
C GLU A 145 -11.75 2.75 -4.87
N SER A 146 -11.51 3.16 -6.12
CA SER A 146 -12.17 4.36 -6.68
C SER A 146 -13.70 4.22 -6.72
N GLN A 147 -14.24 3.03 -6.96
CA GLN A 147 -15.69 2.78 -6.92
C GLN A 147 -16.23 2.80 -5.49
N VAL A 148 -15.50 2.24 -4.52
CA VAL A 148 -15.84 2.30 -3.09
C VAL A 148 -15.85 3.75 -2.61
N LEU A 149 -14.78 4.50 -2.87
CA LEU A 149 -14.66 5.92 -2.50
C LEU A 149 -15.74 6.79 -3.17
N ALA A 150 -16.02 6.58 -4.46
CA ALA A 150 -17.07 7.33 -5.15
C ALA A 150 -18.47 7.03 -4.56
N THR A 151 -18.70 5.78 -4.16
CA THR A 151 -19.94 5.37 -3.46
C THR A 151 -20.03 6.03 -2.09
N LEU A 152 -18.95 6.04 -1.32
CA LEU A 152 -18.83 6.75 -0.04
C LEU A 152 -19.16 8.23 -0.18
N TYR A 153 -18.55 8.90 -1.16
CA TYR A 153 -18.81 10.31 -1.46
C TYR A 153 -20.27 10.54 -1.83
N ALA A 154 -20.85 9.70 -2.69
CA ALA A 154 -22.25 9.85 -3.12
C ALA A 154 -23.24 9.67 -1.96
N ASP A 155 -23.00 8.71 -1.07
CA ASP A 155 -23.90 8.43 0.07
C ASP A 155 -23.82 9.54 1.13
N VAL A 156 -22.62 10.04 1.44
CA VAL A 156 -22.44 11.19 2.35
C VAL A 156 -23.05 12.47 1.77
N LEU A 157 -22.90 12.69 0.47
CA LEU A 157 -23.58 13.81 -0.21
C LEU A 157 -25.09 13.66 -0.20
N THR A 158 -25.61 12.44 -0.32
CA THR A 158 -27.04 12.17 -0.20
C THR A 158 -27.54 12.49 1.22
N ALA A 159 -26.79 12.11 2.25
CA ALA A 159 -27.08 12.47 3.64
C ALA A 159 -27.08 13.99 3.85
N ALA A 160 -26.19 14.72 3.16
CA ALA A 160 -26.13 16.18 3.19
C ALA A 160 -27.27 16.89 2.43
N GLY A 161 -28.09 16.16 1.68
CA GLY A 161 -29.28 16.67 0.97
C GLY A 161 -29.14 16.78 -0.55
N PHE A 162 -28.03 16.33 -1.14
CA PHE A 162 -27.87 16.26 -2.59
C PHE A 162 -28.65 15.09 -3.21
N GLN A 163 -28.96 15.20 -4.51
CA GLN A 163 -29.38 14.04 -5.32
C GLN A 163 -28.12 13.46 -5.96
N ALA A 164 -27.33 12.75 -5.16
CA ALA A 164 -26.03 12.24 -5.61
C ALA A 164 -26.17 10.90 -6.34
N SER A 165 -25.27 10.64 -7.28
CA SER A 165 -25.16 9.37 -8.01
C SER A 165 -23.73 9.12 -8.43
N VAL A 166 -23.33 7.86 -8.52
CA VAL A 166 -22.01 7.46 -9.04
C VAL A 166 -22.06 7.23 -10.55
N GLN A 167 -21.01 7.65 -11.25
CA GLN A 167 -20.77 7.33 -12.66
C GLN A 167 -19.33 6.87 -12.87
N THR A 168 -19.13 5.62 -13.27
CA THR A 168 -17.82 5.14 -13.74
C THR A 168 -17.50 5.77 -15.09
N VAL A 169 -16.38 6.49 -15.17
CA VAL A 169 -15.94 7.19 -16.39
C VAL A 169 -14.73 6.52 -17.04
N GLY A 170 -13.87 5.88 -16.24
CA GLY A 170 -12.68 5.17 -16.70
C GLY A 170 -11.40 5.80 -16.18
N ASN A 171 -10.38 5.94 -17.01
CA ASN A 171 -9.08 6.49 -16.61
C ASN A 171 -9.10 8.04 -16.52
N ARG A 172 -8.03 8.60 -15.92
CA ARG A 172 -7.89 10.03 -15.60
C ARG A 172 -7.95 10.93 -16.83
N GLU A 173 -7.42 10.48 -17.96
CA GLU A 173 -7.51 11.15 -19.25
C GLU A 173 -8.95 11.38 -19.72
N LEU A 174 -9.89 10.55 -19.25
CA LEU A 174 -11.31 10.66 -19.56
C LEU A 174 -12.07 11.43 -18.49
N TYR A 175 -11.88 11.08 -17.20
CA TYR A 175 -12.69 11.67 -16.14
C TYR A 175 -12.25 13.07 -15.74
N LEU A 176 -10.95 13.40 -15.78
CA LEU A 176 -10.49 14.70 -15.32
C LEU A 176 -11.02 15.83 -16.23
N PRO A 177 -10.98 15.71 -17.58
CA PRO A 177 -11.65 16.69 -18.43
C PRO A 177 -13.16 16.75 -18.22
N ALA A 178 -13.82 15.63 -17.87
CA ALA A 178 -15.25 15.61 -17.55
C ALA A 178 -15.54 16.38 -16.24
N LEU A 179 -14.69 16.22 -15.22
CA LEU A 179 -14.75 16.97 -13.96
C LEU A 179 -14.53 18.47 -14.18
N GLN A 180 -13.50 18.84 -14.96
CA GLN A 180 -13.21 20.23 -15.30
C GLN A 180 -14.38 20.90 -16.04
N ARG A 181 -15.05 20.17 -16.95
CA ARG A 181 -16.24 20.67 -17.68
C ARG A 181 -17.53 20.63 -16.85
N GLY A 182 -17.50 20.02 -15.67
CA GLY A 182 -18.69 19.86 -14.83
C GLY A 182 -19.69 18.84 -15.38
N GLU A 183 -19.24 17.89 -16.21
CA GLU A 183 -20.04 16.72 -16.61
C GLU A 183 -20.21 15.75 -15.44
N ILE A 184 -19.18 15.66 -14.59
CA ILE A 184 -19.24 15.16 -13.21
C ILE A 184 -18.85 16.29 -12.26
N GLN A 185 -19.31 16.25 -11.02
CA GLN A 185 -19.13 17.34 -10.05
C GLN A 185 -18.04 17.06 -9.01
N ALA A 186 -17.82 15.79 -8.65
CA ALA A 186 -16.84 15.39 -7.66
C ALA A 186 -16.12 14.10 -8.06
N PHE A 187 -14.91 13.89 -7.55
CA PHE A 187 -14.12 12.67 -7.74
C PHE A 187 -13.19 12.47 -6.52
N PRO A 188 -13.00 11.23 -6.03
CA PRO A 188 -11.95 10.90 -5.06
C PRO A 188 -10.60 10.77 -5.78
N GLU A 189 -9.76 11.80 -5.70
CA GLU A 189 -8.44 11.83 -6.34
C GLU A 189 -7.32 11.43 -5.37
N TYR A 190 -6.14 11.18 -5.95
CA TYR A 190 -4.91 10.85 -5.23
C TYR A 190 -3.93 12.01 -5.38
N LEU A 191 -3.54 12.60 -4.27
CA LEU A 191 -2.96 13.93 -4.19
C LEU A 191 -1.72 14.14 -5.09
N ALA A 192 -0.67 13.34 -4.94
CA ALA A 192 0.52 13.50 -5.76
C ALA A 192 0.25 13.20 -7.24
N THR A 193 -0.45 12.10 -7.53
CA THR A 193 -0.73 11.66 -8.89
C THR A 193 -1.57 12.69 -9.67
N VAL A 194 -2.59 13.30 -9.06
CA VAL A 194 -3.38 14.33 -9.72
C VAL A 194 -2.59 15.62 -9.92
N THR A 195 -1.69 15.94 -8.98
CA THR A 195 -0.83 17.12 -9.03
C THR A 195 0.08 17.06 -10.27
N GLU A 196 0.80 15.95 -10.44
CA GLU A 196 1.65 15.72 -11.61
C GLU A 196 0.84 15.68 -12.91
N PHE A 197 -0.34 15.06 -12.87
CA PHE A 197 -1.18 14.95 -14.07
C PHE A 197 -1.70 16.32 -14.57
N ILE A 198 -2.04 17.25 -13.66
CA ILE A 198 -2.51 18.60 -14.05
C ILE A 198 -1.34 19.47 -14.51
N GLU A 199 -0.17 19.32 -13.89
CA GLU A 199 1.04 20.07 -14.22
C GLU A 199 1.48 19.78 -15.68
N ALA A 200 1.47 18.50 -16.07
CA ALA A 200 1.66 18.01 -17.45
C ALA A 200 3.03 18.35 -18.11
N ASP A 201 4.04 18.72 -17.32
CA ASP A 201 5.45 18.85 -17.67
C ASP A 201 6.28 17.79 -16.92
N ASP A 202 6.49 16.65 -17.60
CA ASP A 202 7.28 15.52 -17.09
C ASP A 202 8.77 15.88 -16.81
N SER A 203 9.22 17.11 -17.04
CA SER A 203 10.59 17.54 -16.75
C SER A 203 10.81 18.04 -15.32
N THR A 204 9.73 18.31 -14.57
CA THR A 204 9.80 18.75 -13.18
C THR A 204 8.70 18.11 -12.34
N GLU A 205 9.09 17.17 -11.48
CA GLU A 205 8.23 16.66 -10.42
C GLU A 205 8.04 17.75 -9.35
N ILE A 206 6.80 18.03 -9.00
CA ILE A 206 6.39 19.07 -8.04
C ILE A 206 5.68 18.51 -6.81
N ALA A 207 5.15 17.29 -6.91
CA ALA A 207 4.65 16.51 -5.81
C ALA A 207 5.82 15.86 -5.06
N SER A 208 5.55 15.50 -3.81
CA SER A 208 6.52 14.81 -2.96
C SER A 208 5.78 13.95 -1.92
N GLY A 209 6.51 13.25 -1.06
CA GLY A 209 5.93 12.59 0.10
C GLY A 209 5.49 13.55 1.23
N ASP A 210 5.72 14.85 1.10
CA ASP A 210 5.17 15.87 1.98
C ASP A 210 3.78 16.31 1.48
N VAL A 211 2.75 15.97 2.24
CA VAL A 211 1.34 16.27 1.95
C VAL A 211 1.11 17.78 1.82
N ASP A 212 1.61 18.57 2.78
CA ASP A 212 1.38 20.01 2.82
C ASP A 212 2.07 20.70 1.64
N ALA A 213 3.31 20.30 1.34
CA ALA A 213 4.04 20.83 0.19
C ALA A 213 3.34 20.47 -1.14
N THR A 214 2.80 19.26 -1.25
CA THR A 214 2.09 18.82 -2.45
C THR A 214 0.75 19.55 -2.62
N VAL A 215 0.00 19.78 -1.54
CA VAL A 215 -1.22 20.62 -1.56
C VAL A 215 -0.89 22.07 -1.96
N GLU A 216 0.20 22.63 -1.44
CA GLU A 216 0.66 23.97 -1.82
C GLU A 216 0.97 24.05 -3.32
N ALA A 217 1.61 23.02 -3.88
CA ALA A 217 1.90 22.93 -5.31
C ALA A 217 0.64 22.73 -6.18
N LEU A 218 -0.32 21.92 -5.72
CA LEU A 218 -1.58 21.64 -6.41
C LEU A 218 -2.50 22.87 -6.50
N THR A 219 -2.54 23.70 -5.47
CA THR A 219 -3.48 24.82 -5.34
C THR A 219 -3.54 25.74 -6.57
N PRO A 220 -2.42 26.31 -7.07
CA PRO A 220 -2.45 27.16 -8.27
C PRO A 220 -2.82 26.41 -9.56
N LEU A 221 -2.51 25.11 -9.65
CA LEU A 221 -2.87 24.27 -10.79
C LEU A 221 -4.38 24.01 -10.84
N ALA A 222 -4.97 23.73 -9.68
CA ALA A 222 -6.41 23.51 -9.53
C ALA A 222 -7.23 24.71 -10.01
N GLU A 223 -6.83 25.94 -9.62
CA GLU A 223 -7.48 27.18 -10.08
C GLU A 223 -7.47 27.30 -11.61
N GLY A 224 -6.31 27.02 -12.23
CA GLY A 224 -6.16 27.03 -13.69
C GLY A 224 -6.99 25.95 -14.39
N ALA A 225 -7.20 24.80 -13.73
CA ALA A 225 -7.99 23.68 -14.21
C ALA A 225 -9.51 23.86 -13.98
N GLY A 226 -9.95 24.89 -13.25
CA GLY A 226 -11.35 25.07 -12.87
C GLY A 226 -11.83 24.05 -11.84
N LEU A 227 -10.92 23.61 -10.97
CA LEU A 227 -11.15 22.65 -9.90
C LEU A 227 -10.91 23.30 -8.53
N VAL A 228 -11.56 22.74 -7.52
CA VAL A 228 -11.29 23.00 -6.11
C VAL A 228 -11.05 21.66 -5.46
N PHE A 229 -9.95 21.53 -4.73
CA PHE A 229 -9.66 20.37 -3.91
C PHE A 229 -10.01 20.69 -2.46
N GLY A 230 -10.47 19.68 -1.74
CA GLY A 230 -10.72 19.78 -0.30
C GLY A 230 -9.49 19.40 0.51
N GLU A 231 -9.70 18.95 1.73
CA GLU A 231 -8.62 18.50 2.62
C GLU A 231 -8.22 17.05 2.30
N PRO A 232 -6.91 16.73 2.24
CA PRO A 232 -6.46 15.37 2.08
C PRO A 232 -6.81 14.53 3.33
N ALA A 233 -7.20 13.28 3.10
CA ALA A 233 -7.42 12.29 4.14
C ALA A 233 -6.11 11.77 4.72
N ALA A 234 -6.16 11.16 5.91
CA ALA A 234 -5.02 10.37 6.40
C ALA A 234 -4.77 9.12 5.54
N ALA A 235 -5.82 8.63 4.87
CA ALA A 235 -5.74 7.51 3.94
C ALA A 235 -4.94 7.83 2.69
N ALA A 236 -4.06 6.91 2.32
CA ALA A 236 -3.27 6.97 1.10
C ALA A 236 -3.28 5.62 0.35
N ASP A 237 -3.38 5.70 -0.97
CA ASP A 237 -3.11 4.58 -1.89
C ASP A 237 -1.85 4.94 -2.68
N GLN A 238 -0.72 4.50 -2.16
CA GLN A 238 0.60 4.74 -2.73
C GLN A 238 1.40 3.44 -2.75
N ASN A 239 2.50 3.46 -3.50
CA ASN A 239 3.52 2.44 -3.33
C ASN A 239 3.96 2.39 -1.85
N ALA A 240 4.22 1.20 -1.38
CA ALA A 240 4.67 0.91 -0.03
C ALA A 240 5.58 -0.31 -0.07
N PHE A 241 6.22 -0.62 1.07
CA PHE A 241 7.04 -1.82 1.18
C PHE A 241 6.60 -2.66 2.36
N ALA A 242 6.30 -3.92 2.06
CA ALA A 242 5.85 -4.87 3.05
C ALA A 242 6.87 -5.97 3.30
N VAL A 243 6.83 -6.47 4.53
CA VAL A 243 7.52 -7.66 5.00
C VAL A 243 6.49 -8.60 5.66
N THR A 244 6.89 -9.81 6.05
CA THR A 244 6.02 -10.62 6.92
C THR A 244 6.03 -10.08 8.35
N GLN A 245 4.93 -10.23 9.07
CA GLN A 245 4.86 -9.89 10.50
C GLN A 245 5.94 -10.65 11.27
N GLU A 246 6.15 -11.93 10.95
CA GLU A 246 7.18 -12.77 11.56
C GLU A 246 8.59 -12.22 11.34
N PHE A 247 8.89 -11.69 10.14
CA PHE A 247 10.16 -11.03 9.87
C PHE A 247 10.28 -9.74 10.68
N ALA A 248 9.27 -8.88 10.63
CA ALA A 248 9.25 -7.61 11.35
C ALA A 248 9.45 -7.79 12.85
N ASP A 249 8.77 -8.77 13.46
CA ASP A 249 8.90 -9.12 14.88
C ASP A 249 10.28 -9.69 15.21
N GLN A 250 10.85 -10.50 14.32
CA GLN A 250 12.17 -11.09 14.50
C GLN A 250 13.27 -10.04 14.56
N VAL A 251 13.22 -9.03 13.67
CA VAL A 251 14.21 -7.96 13.60
C VAL A 251 13.83 -6.74 14.46
N GLY A 252 12.58 -6.66 14.91
CA GLY A 252 12.05 -5.60 15.77
C GLY A 252 11.87 -4.26 15.05
N VAL A 253 11.28 -4.27 13.86
CA VAL A 253 11.16 -3.07 12.99
C VAL A 253 9.71 -2.76 12.64
N THR A 254 9.43 -1.48 12.49
CA THR A 254 8.13 -0.92 12.05
C THR A 254 8.30 0.11 10.95
N THR A 255 9.51 0.65 10.76
CA THR A 255 9.82 1.65 9.72
C THR A 255 10.92 1.17 8.77
N LEU A 256 11.04 1.83 7.62
CA LEU A 256 12.12 1.58 6.67
C LEU A 256 13.49 1.97 7.23
N SER A 257 13.59 3.04 8.02
CA SER A 257 14.84 3.39 8.70
C SER A 257 15.26 2.35 9.74
N GLU A 258 14.32 1.79 10.50
CA GLU A 258 14.61 0.72 11.46
C GLU A 258 15.10 -0.55 10.75
N LEU A 259 14.47 -0.88 9.62
CA LEU A 259 14.93 -1.98 8.77
C LEU A 259 16.35 -1.73 8.23
N ALA A 260 16.67 -0.51 7.82
CA ALA A 260 18.01 -0.17 7.34
C ALA A 260 19.06 -0.30 8.46
N GLU A 261 18.74 0.12 9.69
CA GLU A 261 19.64 -0.06 10.84
C GLU A 261 19.86 -1.54 11.19
N ALA A 262 18.81 -2.35 11.11
CA ALA A 262 18.86 -3.78 11.45
C ALA A 262 19.50 -4.63 10.33
N CYS A 263 19.19 -4.33 9.07
CA CYS A 263 19.39 -5.22 7.91
C CYS A 263 19.94 -4.53 6.65
N GLY A 264 20.44 -3.30 6.73
CA GLY A 264 21.07 -2.59 5.62
C GLY A 264 22.47 -3.09 5.24
N ASP A 265 22.84 -4.34 5.58
CA ASP A 265 24.18 -4.89 5.37
C ASP A 265 24.36 -5.65 4.04
N GLY A 266 23.37 -5.56 3.15
CA GLY A 266 23.38 -6.21 1.85
C GLY A 266 22.85 -7.65 1.86
N SER A 267 22.14 -8.06 2.92
CA SER A 267 21.56 -9.40 3.05
C SER A 267 20.10 -9.53 2.57
N LEU A 268 19.40 -8.41 2.37
CA LEU A 268 18.00 -8.39 1.98
C LEU A 268 17.79 -8.82 0.52
N THR A 269 16.67 -9.47 0.25
CA THR A 269 16.17 -9.68 -1.11
C THR A 269 14.92 -8.82 -1.33
N LEU A 270 14.93 -8.02 -2.39
CA LEU A 270 13.80 -7.16 -2.77
C LEU A 270 12.93 -7.84 -3.83
N GLY A 271 11.62 -7.85 -3.63
CA GLY A 271 10.62 -8.25 -4.62
C GLY A 271 9.87 -7.05 -5.19
N GLY A 272 9.60 -7.04 -6.50
CA GLY A 272 8.79 -5.99 -7.09
C GLY A 272 8.71 -6.08 -8.61
N PRO A 273 8.10 -5.06 -9.27
CA PRO A 273 8.00 -5.04 -10.72
C PRO A 273 9.38 -4.85 -11.37
N GLY A 274 9.56 -5.35 -12.59
CA GLY A 274 10.87 -5.48 -13.24
C GLY A 274 11.64 -4.17 -13.43
N GLU A 275 10.95 -3.03 -13.39
CA GLU A 275 11.56 -1.69 -13.43
C GLU A 275 12.06 -1.18 -12.08
N CYS A 276 11.72 -1.82 -10.96
CA CYS A 276 12.09 -1.38 -9.61
C CYS A 276 13.61 -1.11 -9.41
N PRO A 277 14.54 -1.92 -9.98
CA PRO A 277 15.98 -1.64 -9.89
C PRO A 277 16.42 -0.32 -10.52
N GLU A 278 15.60 0.27 -11.40
CA GLU A 278 15.91 1.50 -12.13
C GLU A 278 15.07 2.70 -11.67
N ARG A 279 14.01 2.48 -10.88
CA ARG A 279 13.08 3.54 -10.45
C ARG A 279 13.60 4.28 -9.21
N PRO A 280 13.72 5.62 -9.25
CA PRO A 280 14.17 6.42 -8.11
C PRO A 280 13.34 6.18 -6.84
N ALA A 281 12.03 6.03 -6.95
CA ALA A 281 11.14 5.73 -5.82
C ALA A 281 11.03 4.22 -5.51
N CYS A 282 11.97 3.38 -5.96
CA CYS A 282 12.00 1.95 -5.63
C CYS A 282 13.38 1.57 -5.07
N GLN A 283 14.11 0.64 -5.69
CA GLN A 283 15.38 0.18 -5.15
C GLN A 283 16.43 1.31 -4.98
N PRO A 284 16.74 2.13 -5.99
CA PRO A 284 17.64 3.28 -5.82
C PRO A 284 17.26 4.19 -4.65
N GLY A 285 15.96 4.45 -4.44
CA GLY A 285 15.48 5.30 -3.36
C GLY A 285 15.66 4.68 -1.98
N LEU A 286 15.40 3.38 -1.85
CA LEU A 286 15.67 2.62 -0.63
C LEU A 286 17.16 2.63 -0.28
N GLU A 287 18.03 2.51 -1.29
CA GLU A 287 19.48 2.58 -1.11
C GLU A 287 19.94 4.00 -0.71
N GLU A 288 19.54 5.03 -1.46
CA GLU A 288 20.03 6.40 -1.29
C GLU A 288 19.43 7.12 -0.06
N THR A 289 18.15 6.89 0.23
CA THR A 289 17.41 7.59 1.30
C THR A 289 17.57 6.88 2.65
N TYR A 290 17.52 5.56 2.65
CA TYR A 290 17.52 4.75 3.85
C TYR A 290 18.85 4.08 4.15
N GLY A 291 19.67 3.82 3.12
CA GLY A 291 20.90 3.02 3.28
C GLY A 291 20.61 1.51 3.33
N LEU A 292 19.48 1.07 2.79
CA LEU A 292 19.22 -0.36 2.59
C LEU A 292 20.13 -0.87 1.47
N GLU A 293 20.70 -2.06 1.63
CA GLU A 293 21.47 -2.72 0.57
C GLU A 293 20.85 -4.09 0.29
N PHE A 294 20.83 -4.50 -0.99
CA PHE A 294 20.17 -5.72 -1.44
C PHE A 294 21.17 -6.72 -2.03
N ALA A 295 21.07 -7.98 -1.58
CA ALA A 295 21.83 -9.10 -2.13
C ALA A 295 21.35 -9.48 -3.53
N ASP A 296 20.03 -9.41 -3.73
CA ASP A 296 19.34 -9.89 -4.92
C ASP A 296 18.01 -9.16 -5.11
N PHE A 297 17.53 -9.14 -6.35
CA PHE A 297 16.22 -8.62 -6.74
C PHE A 297 15.45 -9.70 -7.50
N GLN A 298 14.18 -9.87 -7.16
CA GLN A 298 13.28 -10.81 -7.84
C GLN A 298 12.08 -10.08 -8.45
N GLU A 299 11.88 -10.33 -9.75
CA GLU A 299 10.81 -9.73 -10.53
C GLU A 299 9.47 -10.44 -10.29
N PHE A 300 8.45 -9.66 -9.95
CA PHE A 300 7.07 -10.06 -9.73
C PHE A 300 6.11 -8.99 -10.30
N ASP A 301 4.81 -9.08 -10.00
CA ASP A 301 3.84 -8.05 -10.35
C ASP A 301 3.93 -6.81 -9.45
N ALA A 302 3.48 -5.65 -9.92
CA ALA A 302 3.50 -4.42 -9.11
C ALA A 302 2.49 -4.53 -7.95
N GLY A 303 2.96 -4.86 -6.75
CA GLY A 303 2.15 -4.99 -5.53
C GLY A 303 1.05 -6.06 -5.54
N GLY A 304 0.96 -6.84 -6.60
CA GLY A 304 -0.11 -7.80 -6.82
C GLY A 304 0.10 -9.15 -6.11
N PRO A 305 -0.74 -10.15 -6.43
CA PRO A 305 -0.72 -11.45 -5.78
C PRO A 305 0.63 -12.19 -5.82
N LEU A 306 1.46 -11.99 -6.86
CA LEU A 306 2.73 -12.70 -6.94
C LEU A 306 3.77 -12.11 -5.97
N THR A 307 3.87 -10.79 -5.89
CA THR A 307 4.77 -10.13 -4.93
C THR A 307 4.37 -10.47 -3.49
N LYS A 308 3.08 -10.38 -3.16
CA LYS A 308 2.58 -10.72 -1.82
C LYS A 308 2.86 -12.19 -1.46
N ALA A 309 2.61 -13.11 -2.38
CA ALA A 309 2.90 -14.52 -2.17
C ALA A 309 4.40 -14.80 -2.02
N ALA A 310 5.27 -14.07 -2.72
CA ALA A 310 6.72 -14.21 -2.60
C ALA A 310 7.22 -13.75 -1.21
N ILE A 311 6.68 -12.64 -0.69
CA ILE A 311 6.97 -12.18 0.68
C ILE A 311 6.50 -13.23 1.69
N GLN A 312 5.24 -13.69 1.59
CA GLN A 312 4.66 -14.68 2.51
C GLN A 312 5.40 -16.02 2.52
N GLN A 313 5.92 -16.45 1.37
CA GLN A 313 6.69 -17.69 1.26
C GLN A 313 8.16 -17.55 1.70
N GLY A 314 8.60 -16.34 2.05
CA GLY A 314 10.01 -16.06 2.35
C GLY A 314 10.91 -16.24 1.12
N GLU A 315 10.41 -15.98 -0.08
CA GLU A 315 11.23 -15.91 -1.30
C GLU A 315 12.00 -14.58 -1.37
N VAL A 316 11.41 -13.51 -0.81
CA VAL A 316 12.01 -12.18 -0.67
C VAL A 316 11.83 -11.67 0.77
N SER A 317 12.73 -10.81 1.24
CA SER A 317 12.67 -10.25 2.60
C SER A 317 11.66 -9.11 2.69
N ILE A 318 11.58 -8.32 1.61
CA ILE A 318 10.77 -7.10 1.49
C ILE A 318 10.27 -7.01 0.05
N GLY A 319 9.06 -6.49 -0.15
CA GLY A 319 8.56 -6.27 -1.50
C GLY A 319 7.65 -5.05 -1.64
N LEU A 320 7.60 -4.51 -2.85
CA LEU A 320 6.73 -3.38 -3.19
C LEU A 320 5.27 -3.84 -3.21
N VAL A 321 4.41 -3.14 -2.46
CA VAL A 321 2.96 -3.32 -2.40
C VAL A 321 2.24 -1.97 -2.55
N PHE A 322 0.91 -1.98 -2.63
CA PHE A 322 0.10 -0.77 -2.49
C PHE A 322 -0.41 -0.65 -1.06
N SER A 323 -0.34 0.54 -0.47
CA SER A 323 -0.62 0.78 0.95
C SER A 323 -2.04 0.48 1.37
N SER A 324 -3.02 0.57 0.45
CA SER A 324 -4.44 0.33 0.71
C SER A 324 -4.94 -1.01 0.16
N ASP A 325 -4.05 -1.89 -0.32
CA ASP A 325 -4.45 -3.16 -0.91
C ASP A 325 -5.20 -4.04 0.11
N GLY A 326 -6.42 -4.47 -0.22
CA GLY A 326 -7.26 -5.25 0.69
C GLY A 326 -6.67 -6.60 1.12
N ALA A 327 -5.66 -7.12 0.42
CA ALA A 327 -4.95 -8.32 0.86
C ALA A 327 -4.04 -8.07 2.08
N LEU A 328 -3.83 -6.81 2.47
CA LEU A 328 -3.12 -6.43 3.69
C LEU A 328 -4.02 -6.47 4.93
N ALA A 329 -5.35 -6.61 4.76
CA ALA A 329 -6.27 -6.72 5.88
C ALA A 329 -5.87 -7.91 6.77
N GLN A 330 -5.71 -7.64 8.07
CA GLN A 330 -5.36 -8.66 9.05
C GLN A 330 -6.50 -9.68 9.17
N GLY A 331 -6.17 -10.97 9.21
CA GLY A 331 -7.14 -12.06 9.40
C GLY A 331 -7.62 -12.23 10.83
#